data_AF-A0A9E3JYR7-F1
#
_entry.id   AF-A0A9E3JYR7-F1
#
_cell.length_a   1.000
_cell.length_b   1.000
_cell.length_c   1.000
_cell.angle_alpha   90.00
_cell.angle_beta   90.00
_cell.angle_gamma   90.00
#
_symmetry.space_group_name_H-M   'P 1'
#
loop_
_entity.id
_entity.type
_entity.pdbx_description
1 polymer ?
#
loop_
_entity_poly.entity_id
_entity_poly.type
_entity_poly.pdbx_seq_one_letter_code
_entity_poly.pdbx_strand_id
1 'polypeptide(L)'
;MTDGGGGTFANIWMPHPYNWAGLYVTNTNTPGHVYELSNEHHFRNEIVLDGVENWEFLAPQTEEEVRDSGDAISLDIRNSRNLLFANYHAYRVTRMPKVAPTAVRLQNSTDIRFRNLHTNAESGYSICDENGCAPYLRASKYPYENAITDVTRNVEYREREFAVLDITDKMAVATPPVPLPGASGVEKIADGFASISGAATAPDGSLYFVERRNQRIYRFTREKGLEIVRDNPLDPVNLAIDKSGNVMVLSPQGPDVTVYSFKPDEPVEKVTFIPPTPAKARDGATVALPGNIWKNDAEFQDQLNHETYRFPTLTEQFVAGMATPKAREYVSPDGSLVLPAFRAFRQGDWRFSDTMDALGFVTAKQGERVFLSNESEDRTYEGLVGPNGTVTDLKVFATRGGESVAVGPDGKMFV
;
A
#
# COMPACT_ATOMS: atom_id res chain seq x y z
N MET A 1 -15.40 21.25 21.60
CA MET A 1 -15.34 22.68 22.00
C MET A 1 -16.33 23.46 21.14
N THR A 2 -17.13 24.36 21.72
CA THR A 2 -18.16 25.11 20.97
C THR A 2 -18.19 26.58 21.40
N ASP A 3 -18.81 27.44 20.58
CA ASP A 3 -19.35 28.75 20.97
C ASP A 3 -18.37 29.70 21.69
N GLY A 4 -17.24 29.97 21.04
CA GLY A 4 -16.18 30.83 21.60
C GLY A 4 -15.16 30.10 22.49
N GLY A 5 -15.25 28.78 22.62
CA GLY A 5 -14.22 27.96 23.26
C GLY A 5 -12.88 28.00 22.51
N GLY A 6 -11.78 27.95 23.25
CA GLY A 6 -10.41 27.93 22.75
C GLY A 6 -9.40 27.62 23.87
N GLY A 7 -8.11 27.81 23.61
CA GLY A 7 -7.03 27.55 24.57
C GLY A 7 -6.11 26.41 24.14
N THR A 8 -5.35 25.87 25.09
CA THR A 8 -4.32 24.85 24.82
C THR A 8 -4.77 23.47 25.28
N PHE A 9 -4.58 22.50 24.40
CA PHE A 9 -4.87 21.09 24.58
C PHE A 9 -3.60 20.33 24.25
N ALA A 10 -3.15 19.42 25.13
CA ALA A 10 -1.89 18.73 24.92
C ALA A 10 -1.94 17.30 25.48
N ASN A 11 -1.23 16.39 24.83
CA ASN A 11 -1.05 15.00 25.26
C ASN A 11 -2.40 14.30 25.49
N ILE A 12 -3.21 14.27 24.43
CA ILE A 12 -4.56 13.72 24.47
C ILE A 12 -4.56 12.40 23.69
N TRP A 13 -4.95 11.33 24.35
CA TRP A 13 -5.29 10.06 23.70
C TRP A 13 -6.76 9.76 23.92
N MET A 14 -7.51 9.60 22.83
CA MET A 14 -8.95 9.33 22.86
C MET A 14 -9.28 8.11 22.00
N PRO A 15 -9.25 6.88 22.56
CA PRO A 15 -9.76 5.71 21.87
C PRO A 15 -11.25 5.51 22.19
N HIS A 16 -12.14 5.62 21.19
CA HIS A 16 -13.55 5.28 21.42
C HIS A 16 -14.31 4.82 20.15
N PRO A 17 -14.49 3.50 19.97
CA PRO A 17 -15.11 2.87 18.79
C PRO A 17 -16.45 3.43 18.31
N TYR A 18 -17.28 3.91 19.25
CA TYR A 18 -18.68 4.25 18.97
C TYR A 18 -18.98 5.74 18.99
N ASN A 19 -17.99 6.58 19.28
CA ASN A 19 -18.20 8.02 19.28
C ASN A 19 -18.26 8.51 17.84
N TRP A 20 -19.13 9.50 17.59
CA TRP A 20 -19.28 10.08 16.27
C TRP A 20 -17.98 10.75 15.78
N ALA A 21 -17.28 11.44 16.69
CA ALA A 21 -15.98 12.03 16.48
C ALA A 21 -15.12 11.97 17.75
N GLY A 22 -13.81 11.90 17.60
CA GLY A 22 -12.86 12.00 18.72
C GLY A 22 -12.70 13.43 19.21
N LEU A 23 -12.41 14.34 18.28
CA LEU A 23 -12.35 15.77 18.54
C LEU A 23 -13.34 16.52 17.65
N TYR A 24 -14.20 17.31 18.28
CA TYR A 24 -15.12 18.21 17.58
C TYR A 24 -14.94 19.64 18.07
N VAL A 25 -14.66 20.56 17.14
CA VAL A 25 -14.58 22.01 17.40
C VAL A 25 -15.52 22.72 16.43
N THR A 26 -16.35 23.62 16.95
CA THR A 26 -17.28 24.36 16.09
C THR A 26 -17.57 25.77 16.60
N ASN A 27 -17.92 26.67 15.67
CA ASN A 27 -18.43 28.02 15.93
C ASN A 27 -17.54 28.82 16.88
N THR A 28 -16.25 28.91 16.57
CA THR A 28 -15.30 29.65 17.40
C THR A 28 -14.22 30.30 16.56
N ASN A 29 -13.91 31.55 16.88
CA ASN A 29 -12.74 32.26 16.40
C ASN A 29 -11.71 32.50 17.52
N THR A 30 -12.00 32.02 18.74
CA THR A 30 -11.06 32.05 19.85
C THR A 30 -9.88 31.15 19.51
N PRO A 31 -8.63 31.63 19.62
CA PRO A 31 -7.47 30.84 19.27
C PRO A 31 -7.38 29.52 20.06
N GLY A 32 -6.93 28.47 19.39
CA GLY A 32 -6.72 27.16 19.98
C GLY A 32 -5.43 26.50 19.50
N HIS A 33 -4.78 25.78 20.41
CA HIS A 33 -3.55 25.05 20.11
C HIS A 33 -3.68 23.63 20.63
N VAL A 34 -3.50 22.66 19.74
CA VAL A 34 -3.55 21.23 20.05
C VAL A 34 -2.17 20.63 19.79
N TYR A 35 -1.59 20.01 20.81
CA TYR A 35 -0.27 19.36 20.75
C TYR A 35 -0.42 17.87 21.03
N GLU A 36 0.21 17.02 20.21
CA GLU A 36 0.32 15.57 20.48
C GLU A 36 -1.06 14.94 20.77
N LEU A 37 -1.95 15.06 19.78
CA LEU A 37 -3.27 14.45 19.81
C LEU A 37 -3.18 13.08 19.14
N SER A 38 -3.73 12.05 19.77
CA SER A 38 -3.93 10.73 19.19
C SER A 38 -5.41 10.36 19.32
N ASN A 39 -6.13 10.48 18.20
CA ASN A 39 -7.55 10.14 18.09
C ASN A 39 -7.71 8.81 17.36
N GLU A 40 -8.31 7.82 18.00
CA GLU A 40 -8.28 6.48 17.45
C GLU A 40 -9.66 5.82 17.52
N HIS A 41 -10.00 5.16 16.42
CA HIS A 41 -11.08 4.19 16.28
C HIS A 41 -12.49 4.79 16.21
N HIS A 42 -12.65 6.10 15.95
CA HIS A 42 -13.96 6.76 16.01
C HIS A 42 -14.86 6.48 14.78
N PHE A 43 -16.16 6.30 15.00
CA PHE A 43 -17.05 5.68 14.00
C PHE A 43 -17.23 6.47 12.69
N ARG A 44 -17.31 7.81 12.72
CA ARG A 44 -17.55 8.61 11.51
C ARG A 44 -16.44 9.58 11.15
N ASN A 45 -15.79 10.17 12.15
CA ASN A 45 -14.69 11.10 11.92
C ASN A 45 -13.70 10.99 13.09
N GLU A 46 -12.44 11.26 12.86
CA GLU A 46 -11.47 11.33 13.96
C GLU A 46 -11.42 12.78 14.50
N ILE A 47 -11.31 13.77 13.61
CA ILE A 47 -11.31 15.19 13.92
C ILE A 47 -12.32 15.93 13.02
N VAL A 48 -13.18 16.76 13.62
CA VAL A 48 -14.13 17.62 12.90
C VAL A 48 -14.00 19.07 13.34
N LEU A 49 -13.78 19.96 12.37
CA LEU A 49 -13.72 21.41 12.55
C LEU A 49 -14.78 22.08 11.67
N ASP A 50 -15.76 22.76 12.27
CA ASP A 50 -16.85 23.41 11.53
C ASP A 50 -17.10 24.85 11.99
N GLY A 51 -16.78 25.83 11.15
CA GLY A 51 -16.86 27.24 11.55
C GLY A 51 -15.78 27.65 12.55
N VAL A 52 -14.54 27.17 12.35
CA VAL A 52 -13.40 27.37 13.26
C VAL A 52 -12.36 28.30 12.64
N GLU A 53 -11.79 29.19 13.46
CA GLU A 53 -10.71 30.09 13.05
C GLU A 53 -9.59 30.18 14.07
N ASN A 54 -8.35 30.32 13.58
CA ASN A 54 -7.15 30.59 14.38
C ASN A 54 -6.69 29.40 15.24
N TRP A 55 -6.75 28.19 14.69
CA TRP A 55 -6.34 26.98 15.39
C TRP A 55 -5.11 26.32 14.77
N GLU A 56 -4.28 25.77 15.64
CA GLU A 56 -3.07 25.04 15.27
C GLU A 56 -3.11 23.64 15.87
N PHE A 57 -2.79 22.64 15.06
CA PHE A 57 -2.68 21.24 15.43
C PHE A 57 -1.25 20.80 15.12
N LEU A 58 -0.50 20.47 16.16
CA LEU A 58 0.91 20.13 16.08
C LEU A 58 1.10 18.67 16.53
N ALA A 59 1.54 17.83 15.61
CA ALA A 59 1.57 16.37 15.74
C ALA A 59 0.20 15.72 16.05
N PRO A 60 -0.89 16.03 15.32
CA PRO A 60 -2.11 15.24 15.41
C PRO A 60 -1.93 13.91 14.66
N GLN A 61 -2.23 12.81 15.33
CA GLN A 61 -2.33 11.49 14.77
C GLN A 61 -3.76 10.99 14.86
N THR A 62 -4.17 10.23 13.84
CA THR A 62 -5.43 9.51 13.84
C THR A 62 -5.24 8.05 13.44
N GLU A 63 -6.03 7.13 14.00
CA GLU A 63 -6.01 5.72 13.61
C GLU A 63 -7.41 5.18 13.35
N GLU A 64 -7.60 4.53 12.19
CA GLU A 64 -8.82 3.78 11.92
C GLU A 64 -8.65 2.28 12.10
N GLU A 65 -9.55 1.63 12.85
CA GLU A 65 -9.55 0.19 13.12
C GLU A 65 -10.56 -0.55 12.23
N VAL A 66 -10.26 -1.83 11.96
CA VAL A 66 -10.98 -2.71 11.03
C VAL A 66 -12.48 -2.77 11.28
N ARG A 67 -12.89 -2.85 12.55
CA ARG A 67 -14.28 -3.15 12.92
C ARG A 67 -15.15 -1.91 13.01
N ASP A 68 -14.58 -0.82 13.47
CA ASP A 68 -15.36 0.27 14.04
C ASP A 68 -15.28 1.53 13.16
N SER A 69 -14.10 1.89 12.66
CA SER A 69 -13.88 3.21 12.04
C SER A 69 -13.35 3.18 10.61
N GLY A 70 -13.35 2.04 9.91
CA GLY A 70 -12.77 2.06 8.56
C GLY A 70 -13.50 2.93 7.52
N ASP A 71 -14.72 3.43 7.82
CA ASP A 71 -15.48 4.41 6.98
C ASP A 71 -15.36 5.83 7.54
N ALA A 72 -14.55 6.04 8.58
CA ALA A 72 -14.36 7.35 9.14
C ALA A 72 -13.58 8.25 8.17
N ILE A 73 -13.57 9.53 8.51
CA ILE A 73 -12.73 10.52 7.88
C ILE A 73 -11.79 11.00 8.96
N SER A 74 -10.49 10.87 8.73
CA SER A 74 -9.51 11.31 9.71
C SER A 74 -9.66 12.80 10.05
N LEU A 75 -9.81 13.67 9.06
CA LEU A 75 -9.96 15.10 9.29
C LEU A 75 -11.01 15.73 8.38
N ASP A 76 -12.10 16.23 8.97
CA ASP A 76 -13.18 16.90 8.26
C ASP A 76 -13.24 18.38 8.63
N ILE A 77 -12.92 19.26 7.67
CA ILE A 77 -12.85 20.71 7.87
C ILE A 77 -13.90 21.38 7.00
N ARG A 78 -14.76 22.16 7.65
CA ARG A 78 -15.92 22.80 7.05
C ARG A 78 -15.98 24.26 7.46
N ASN A 79 -16.29 25.16 6.52
CA ASN A 79 -16.59 26.57 6.81
C ASN A 79 -15.51 27.27 7.66
N SER A 80 -14.25 26.85 7.57
CA SER A 80 -13.19 27.22 8.52
C SER A 80 -12.07 27.98 7.83
N ARG A 81 -11.30 28.75 8.59
CA ARG A 81 -10.15 29.48 8.03
C ARG A 81 -8.99 29.67 8.99
N ASN A 82 -7.82 29.97 8.44
CA ASN A 82 -6.61 30.23 9.20
C ASN A 82 -6.29 29.08 10.18
N LEU A 83 -6.12 27.88 9.62
CA LEU A 83 -5.76 26.68 10.36
C LEU A 83 -4.34 26.21 10.00
N LEU A 84 -3.64 25.62 10.96
CA LEU A 84 -2.36 24.96 10.73
C LEU A 84 -2.43 23.51 11.21
N PHE A 85 -1.97 22.59 10.37
CA PHE A 85 -1.67 21.22 10.72
C PHE A 85 -0.20 20.97 10.45
N ALA A 86 0.57 20.68 11.48
CA ALA A 86 1.99 20.35 11.36
C ALA A 86 2.24 18.92 11.87
N ASN A 87 3.00 18.13 11.12
CA ASN A 87 3.27 16.72 11.41
C ASN A 87 1.99 15.89 11.58
N TYR A 88 1.02 16.10 10.69
CA TYR A 88 -0.24 15.36 10.75
C TYR A 88 -0.04 13.94 10.19
N HIS A 89 -0.51 12.95 10.95
CA HIS A 89 -0.37 11.53 10.64
C HIS A 89 -1.74 10.86 10.61
N ALA A 90 -2.21 10.48 9.41
CA ALA A 90 -3.44 9.72 9.25
C ALA A 90 -3.15 8.26 8.93
N TYR A 91 -3.34 7.39 9.93
CA TYR A 91 -3.05 5.96 9.83
C TYR A 91 -4.33 5.13 9.68
N ARG A 92 -4.29 4.13 8.81
CA ARG A 92 -5.28 3.05 8.75
C ARG A 92 -4.61 1.74 9.15
N VAL A 93 -5.20 0.99 10.07
CA VAL A 93 -4.53 -0.23 10.55
C VAL A 93 -4.19 -1.20 9.42
N THR A 94 -3.03 -1.85 9.52
CA THR A 94 -2.47 -2.80 8.53
C THR A 94 -3.40 -3.94 8.09
N ARG A 95 -4.49 -4.18 8.80
CA ARG A 95 -5.48 -5.23 8.54
C ARG A 95 -6.76 -4.71 7.89
N MET A 96 -6.80 -3.43 7.52
CA MET A 96 -7.98 -2.78 6.96
C MET A 96 -8.46 -3.54 5.71
N PRO A 97 -9.74 -3.98 5.64
CA PRO A 97 -10.22 -4.79 4.53
C PRO A 97 -10.95 -3.97 3.44
N LYS A 98 -10.97 -2.65 3.56
CA LYS A 98 -11.75 -1.77 2.67
C LYS A 98 -11.02 -0.49 2.33
N VAL A 99 -11.29 0.02 1.13
CA VAL A 99 -10.83 1.32 0.63
C VAL A 99 -11.45 2.47 1.42
N ALA A 100 -10.76 3.61 1.44
CA ALA A 100 -11.35 4.89 1.80
C ALA A 100 -10.90 6.00 0.84
N PRO A 101 -11.81 6.90 0.46
CA PRO A 101 -11.56 7.86 -0.60
C PRO A 101 -10.58 8.95 -0.19
N THR A 102 -10.52 9.34 1.09
CA THR A 102 -9.66 10.44 1.52
C THR A 102 -9.40 10.48 3.02
N ALA A 103 -8.21 10.94 3.42
CA ALA A 103 -7.90 11.21 4.82
C ALA A 103 -8.49 12.54 5.30
N VAL A 104 -8.30 13.60 4.50
CA VAL A 104 -8.79 14.95 4.81
C VAL A 104 -9.90 15.35 3.83
N ARG A 105 -11.06 15.75 4.36
CA ARG A 105 -12.12 16.37 3.57
C ARG A 105 -12.20 17.86 3.87
N LEU A 106 -12.11 18.69 2.83
CA LEU A 106 -12.25 20.15 2.95
C LEU A 106 -13.53 20.62 2.26
N GLN A 107 -14.27 21.49 2.95
CA GLN A 107 -15.47 22.13 2.43
C GLN A 107 -15.50 23.60 2.86
N ASN A 108 -15.72 24.50 1.91
CA ASN A 108 -15.90 25.93 2.11
C ASN A 108 -14.84 26.53 3.07
N SER A 109 -13.58 26.14 2.90
CA SER A 109 -12.49 26.49 3.82
C SER A 109 -11.30 27.07 3.06
N THR A 110 -10.56 27.97 3.71
CA THR A 110 -9.42 28.70 3.13
C THR A 110 -8.36 29.00 4.18
N ASP A 111 -7.15 29.34 3.76
CA ASP A 111 -6.00 29.60 4.62
C ASP A 111 -5.70 28.40 5.53
N ILE A 112 -5.77 27.20 4.95
CA ILE A 112 -5.44 25.94 5.62
C ILE A 112 -4.02 25.57 5.24
N ARG A 113 -3.15 25.42 6.23
CA ARG A 113 -1.73 25.17 6.05
C ARG A 113 -1.40 23.77 6.55
N PHE A 114 -0.91 22.91 5.66
CA PHE A 114 -0.37 21.61 6.01
C PHE A 114 1.16 21.66 5.93
N ARG A 115 1.82 21.18 6.98
CA ARG A 115 3.27 21.07 7.08
C ARG A 115 3.59 19.64 7.48
N ASN A 116 4.30 18.91 6.64
CA ASN A 116 4.66 17.51 6.88
C ASN A 116 3.41 16.63 7.14
N LEU A 117 2.69 16.29 6.09
CA LEU A 117 1.55 15.38 6.14
C LEU A 117 2.01 13.97 5.74
N HIS A 118 1.62 12.99 6.55
CA HIS A 118 1.88 11.57 6.36
C HIS A 118 0.55 10.79 6.38
N THR A 119 0.25 10.04 5.33
CA THR A 119 -0.96 9.20 5.27
C THR A 119 -0.56 7.79 4.90
N ASN A 120 -0.85 6.84 5.77
CA ASN A 120 -0.16 5.56 5.68
C ASN A 120 -1.05 4.41 6.18
N ALA A 121 -0.66 3.19 5.85
CA ALA A 121 -1.35 1.98 6.31
C ALA A 121 -0.40 0.81 6.57
N GLU A 122 0.85 1.14 6.86
CA GLU A 122 1.93 0.27 7.27
C GLU A 122 2.29 0.52 8.74
N SER A 123 2.71 -0.53 9.43
CA SER A 123 3.11 -0.46 10.83
C SER A 123 4.00 -1.62 11.18
N GLY A 124 5.10 -1.31 11.86
CA GLY A 124 6.03 -2.30 12.37
C GLY A 124 5.34 -3.39 13.17
N TYR A 125 5.96 -4.56 13.18
CA TYR A 125 5.57 -5.69 14.01
C TYR A 125 6.80 -6.51 14.39
N SER A 126 6.92 -6.87 15.66
CA SER A 126 7.97 -7.79 16.13
C SER A 126 7.36 -9.07 16.63
N ILE A 127 7.92 -10.21 16.19
CA ILE A 127 7.47 -11.54 16.62
C ILE A 127 8.65 -12.50 16.72
N CYS A 128 8.53 -13.46 17.64
CA CYS A 128 9.31 -14.69 17.65
C CYS A 128 8.38 -15.86 17.34
N ASP A 129 8.72 -16.64 16.32
CA ASP A 129 7.99 -17.84 15.90
C ASP A 129 8.99 -18.99 15.66
N GLU A 130 8.54 -20.08 15.01
CA GLU A 130 9.38 -21.25 14.73
C GLU A 130 10.55 -20.93 13.78
N ASN A 131 10.50 -19.80 13.07
CA ASN A 131 11.56 -19.28 12.19
C ASN A 131 12.45 -18.23 12.89
N GLY A 132 12.29 -18.06 14.21
CA GLY A 132 13.09 -17.16 15.04
C GLY A 132 12.46 -15.78 15.21
N CYS A 133 13.16 -14.90 15.92
CA CYS A 133 12.71 -13.53 16.17
C CYS A 133 13.05 -12.62 14.99
N ALA A 134 12.09 -11.87 14.49
CA ALA A 134 12.35 -10.78 13.57
C ALA A 134 11.27 -9.69 13.69
N PRO A 135 11.67 -8.42 13.47
CA PRO A 135 10.74 -7.38 13.11
C PRO A 135 10.32 -7.50 11.63
N TYR A 136 9.20 -6.88 11.29
CA TYR A 136 8.67 -6.81 9.94
C TYR A 136 7.75 -5.61 9.81
N LEU A 137 7.88 -4.85 8.72
CA LEU A 137 6.94 -3.77 8.43
C LEU A 137 5.73 -4.35 7.69
N ARG A 138 4.61 -4.53 8.42
CA ARG A 138 3.35 -4.97 7.80
C ARG A 138 2.75 -3.83 7.01
N ALA A 139 2.14 -4.11 5.87
CA ALA A 139 1.38 -3.11 5.11
C ALA A 139 -0.03 -3.57 4.78
N SER A 140 -0.95 -2.62 4.71
CA SER A 140 -2.29 -2.80 4.14
C SER A 140 -2.30 -2.36 2.68
N LYS A 141 -3.12 -3.04 1.87
CA LYS A 141 -3.47 -2.60 0.50
C LYS A 141 -4.48 -1.44 0.47
N TYR A 142 -4.90 -0.95 1.64
CA TYR A 142 -5.97 0.04 1.76
C TYR A 142 -5.61 1.22 2.67
N PRO A 143 -4.55 1.98 2.35
CA PRO A 143 -4.44 3.35 2.81
C PRO A 143 -5.56 4.22 2.22
N TYR A 144 -5.61 5.49 2.59
CA TYR A 144 -6.49 6.44 1.94
C TYR A 144 -6.08 6.64 0.47
N GLU A 145 -7.05 6.65 -0.43
CA GLU A 145 -6.82 6.91 -1.86
C GLU A 145 -6.21 8.29 -2.10
N ASN A 146 -6.73 9.30 -1.40
CA ASN A 146 -6.24 10.68 -1.46
C ASN A 146 -5.85 11.19 -0.07
N ALA A 147 -4.72 11.88 0.04
CA ALA A 147 -4.40 12.61 1.26
C ALA A 147 -5.48 13.67 1.58
N ILE A 148 -5.91 14.43 0.56
CA ILE A 148 -6.91 15.49 0.74
C ILE A 148 -7.89 15.51 -0.43
N THR A 149 -9.18 15.65 -0.14
CA THR A 149 -10.22 16.02 -1.10
C THR A 149 -10.80 17.38 -0.75
N ASP A 150 -10.54 18.39 -1.57
CA ASP A 150 -11.22 19.69 -1.51
C ASP A 150 -12.47 19.67 -2.38
N VAL A 151 -13.61 19.49 -1.72
CA VAL A 151 -14.92 19.39 -2.37
C VAL A 151 -15.34 20.73 -2.97
N THR A 152 -14.93 21.85 -2.37
CA THR A 152 -15.31 23.19 -2.84
C THR A 152 -14.55 23.56 -4.11
N ARG A 153 -13.28 23.18 -4.18
CA ARG A 153 -12.45 23.43 -5.37
C ARG A 153 -12.47 22.28 -6.35
N ASN A 154 -13.11 21.15 -6.03
CA ASN A 154 -13.13 19.95 -6.86
C ASN A 154 -11.71 19.43 -7.16
N VAL A 155 -10.84 19.42 -6.15
CA VAL A 155 -9.42 19.01 -6.26
C VAL A 155 -9.16 17.82 -5.35
N GLU A 156 -8.48 16.81 -5.86
CA GLU A 156 -7.93 15.69 -5.10
C GLU A 156 -6.40 15.81 -5.05
N TYR A 157 -5.84 15.76 -3.85
CA TYR A 157 -4.41 15.68 -3.61
C TYR A 157 -4.08 14.23 -3.27
N ARG A 158 -3.53 13.52 -4.28
CA ARG A 158 -3.30 12.08 -4.21
C ARG A 158 -2.06 11.71 -3.40
N GLU A 159 -1.01 12.53 -3.49
CA GLU A 159 0.27 12.26 -2.83
C GLU A 159 0.08 12.14 -1.32
N ARG A 160 0.44 10.97 -0.81
CA ARG A 160 0.23 10.57 0.59
C ARG A 160 1.25 11.18 1.55
N GLU A 161 2.39 11.60 1.01
CA GLU A 161 3.51 12.23 1.70
C GLU A 161 3.83 13.59 1.09
N PHE A 162 3.78 14.66 1.88
CA PHE A 162 4.29 15.96 1.41
C PHE A 162 4.69 16.92 2.53
N ALA A 163 5.68 17.77 2.22
CA ALA A 163 6.25 18.70 3.19
C ALA A 163 5.41 19.98 3.39
N VAL A 164 4.83 20.55 2.33
CA VAL A 164 4.12 21.85 2.39
C VAL A 164 2.95 21.87 1.42
N LEU A 165 1.78 22.27 1.91
CA LEU A 165 0.63 22.61 1.10
C LEU A 165 -0.16 23.75 1.77
N ASP A 166 -0.50 24.79 1.00
CA ASP A 166 -1.34 25.90 1.43
C ASP A 166 -2.61 25.94 0.59
N ILE A 167 -3.76 25.77 1.23
CA ILE A 167 -5.08 25.90 0.61
C ILE A 167 -5.54 27.34 0.79
N THR A 168 -5.67 28.09 -0.30
CA THR A 168 -6.02 29.53 -0.27
C THR A 168 -7.24 29.84 -1.14
N ASP A 169 -7.84 31.00 -0.93
CA ASP A 169 -8.98 31.53 -1.69
C ASP A 169 -8.64 31.84 -3.15
N LYS A 170 -7.34 32.02 -3.44
CA LYS A 170 -6.81 32.25 -4.79
C LYS A 170 -6.71 30.98 -5.63
N MET A 171 -6.85 29.80 -5.03
CA MET A 171 -6.81 28.55 -5.78
C MET A 171 -8.07 28.40 -6.63
N ALA A 172 -7.87 28.15 -7.92
CA ALA A 172 -8.98 27.94 -8.84
C ALA A 172 -9.74 26.65 -8.52
N VAL A 173 -11.04 26.65 -8.81
CA VAL A 173 -11.83 25.41 -8.90
C VAL A 173 -11.28 24.61 -10.07
N ALA A 174 -10.87 23.37 -9.83
CA ALA A 174 -10.36 22.51 -10.87
C ALA A 174 -11.46 22.18 -11.89
N THR A 175 -11.12 22.42 -13.15
CA THR A 175 -11.87 21.88 -14.28
C THR A 175 -11.61 20.37 -14.39
N PRO A 176 -12.52 19.58 -14.97
CA PRO A 176 -12.28 18.18 -15.23
C PRO A 176 -10.92 17.98 -15.92
N PRO A 177 -10.14 16.95 -15.53
CA PRO A 177 -8.83 16.74 -16.11
C PRO A 177 -8.95 16.56 -17.63
N VAL A 178 -8.14 17.31 -18.37
CA VAL A 178 -7.90 17.03 -19.79
C VAL A 178 -7.14 15.70 -19.86
N PRO A 179 -7.49 14.76 -20.76
CA PRO A 179 -6.75 13.51 -20.90
C PRO A 179 -5.25 13.81 -21.00
N LEU A 180 -4.44 13.12 -20.20
CA LEU A 180 -2.98 13.28 -20.21
C LEU A 180 -2.47 13.25 -21.66
N PRO A 181 -1.55 14.14 -22.07
CA PRO A 181 -0.94 14.06 -23.39
C PRO A 181 -0.29 12.69 -23.58
N GLY A 182 -0.78 11.89 -24.53
CA GLY A 182 -0.37 10.48 -24.72
C GLY A 182 -1.33 9.43 -24.13
N ALA A 183 -2.33 9.83 -23.34
CA ALA A 183 -3.45 8.97 -22.91
C ALA A 183 -4.56 8.83 -23.97
N SER A 184 -4.37 9.39 -25.17
CA SER A 184 -5.18 9.03 -26.33
C SER A 184 -5.04 7.52 -26.57
N GLY A 185 -6.12 6.77 -26.39
CA GLY A 185 -6.10 5.30 -26.49
C GLY A 185 -6.15 4.56 -25.17
N VAL A 186 -6.28 5.24 -24.02
CA VAL A 186 -6.68 4.57 -22.76
C VAL A 186 -8.17 4.29 -22.81
N GLU A 187 -8.53 3.01 -22.73
CA GLU A 187 -9.90 2.53 -22.75
C GLU A 187 -10.22 1.87 -21.41
N LYS A 188 -11.32 2.29 -20.79
CA LYS A 188 -11.83 1.61 -19.61
C LYS A 188 -12.47 0.29 -20.01
N ILE A 189 -11.82 -0.82 -19.65
CA ILE A 189 -12.30 -2.17 -19.93
C ILE A 189 -13.45 -2.57 -19.01
N ALA A 190 -13.30 -2.35 -17.70
CA ALA A 190 -14.26 -2.72 -16.67
C ALA A 190 -14.06 -1.91 -15.38
N ASP A 191 -15.05 -1.95 -14.49
CA ASP A 191 -15.00 -1.40 -13.13
C ASP A 191 -15.76 -2.29 -12.13
N GLY A 192 -15.95 -1.80 -10.90
CA GLY A 192 -16.68 -2.50 -9.84
C GLY A 192 -15.83 -3.44 -8.99
N PHE A 193 -14.51 -3.45 -9.19
CA PHE A 193 -13.56 -4.21 -8.38
C PHE A 193 -13.26 -3.48 -7.07
N ALA A 194 -13.07 -4.24 -5.99
CA ALA A 194 -12.71 -3.65 -4.70
C ALA A 194 -11.19 -3.60 -4.49
N SER A 195 -10.46 -4.62 -4.94
CA SER A 195 -9.00 -4.64 -4.87
C SER A 195 -8.44 -5.57 -5.95
N ILE A 196 -7.94 -4.98 -7.03
CA ILE A 196 -7.22 -5.71 -8.07
C ILE A 196 -5.77 -5.89 -7.63
N SER A 197 -5.21 -7.08 -7.82
CA SER A 197 -3.77 -7.31 -7.66
C SER A 197 -3.26 -8.45 -8.53
N GLY A 198 -1.94 -8.57 -8.64
CA GLY A 198 -1.29 -9.67 -9.34
C GLY A 198 -1.53 -9.69 -10.85
N ALA A 199 -1.68 -8.53 -11.49
CA ALA A 199 -1.89 -8.50 -12.93
C ALA A 199 -0.69 -9.14 -13.66
N ALA A 200 -0.95 -10.12 -14.52
CA ALA A 200 0.08 -10.81 -15.30
C ALA A 200 -0.42 -11.22 -16.68
N THR A 201 0.44 -11.09 -17.69
CA THR A 201 0.13 -11.51 -19.07
C THR A 201 0.62 -12.92 -19.34
N ALA A 202 -0.23 -13.76 -19.92
CA ALA A 202 0.13 -15.09 -20.39
C ALA A 202 0.84 -15.04 -21.77
N PRO A 203 1.52 -16.14 -22.18
CA PRO A 203 2.21 -16.20 -23.48
C PRO A 203 1.31 -15.97 -24.71
N ASP A 204 0.01 -16.21 -24.58
CA ASP A 204 -1.00 -15.97 -25.62
C ASP A 204 -1.48 -14.51 -25.69
N GLY A 205 -1.00 -13.64 -24.80
CA GLY A 205 -1.39 -12.24 -24.68
C GLY A 205 -2.59 -11.98 -23.75
N SER A 206 -3.18 -13.02 -23.16
CA SER A 206 -4.28 -12.87 -22.20
C SER A 206 -3.80 -12.20 -20.91
N LEU A 207 -4.56 -11.24 -20.38
CA LEU A 207 -4.28 -10.61 -19.08
C LEU A 207 -5.05 -11.33 -17.97
N TYR A 208 -4.38 -11.72 -16.90
CA TYR A 208 -4.98 -12.29 -15.70
C TYR A 208 -4.78 -11.37 -14.51
N PHE A 209 -5.74 -11.32 -13.59
CA PHE A 209 -5.59 -10.61 -12.32
C PHE A 209 -6.53 -11.16 -11.25
N VAL A 210 -6.20 -10.87 -10.00
CA VAL A 210 -6.99 -11.22 -8.81
C VAL A 210 -7.93 -10.07 -8.47
N GLU A 211 -9.19 -10.36 -8.10
CA GLU A 211 -10.04 -9.48 -7.30
C GLU A 211 -10.22 -10.13 -5.93
N ARG A 212 -9.58 -9.54 -4.91
CA ARG A 212 -9.41 -10.23 -3.63
C ARG A 212 -10.69 -10.30 -2.81
N ARG A 213 -11.55 -9.28 -2.85
CA ARG A 213 -12.70 -9.20 -1.94
C ARG A 213 -13.67 -10.37 -2.13
N ASN A 214 -13.90 -10.77 -3.39
CA ASN A 214 -14.74 -11.91 -3.72
C ASN A 214 -13.93 -13.16 -4.09
N GLN A 215 -12.61 -13.15 -3.91
CA GLN A 215 -11.71 -14.29 -4.18
C GLN A 215 -11.78 -14.80 -5.63
N ARG A 216 -11.83 -13.88 -6.59
CA ARG A 216 -11.96 -14.20 -8.02
C ARG A 216 -10.67 -13.98 -8.76
N ILE A 217 -10.46 -14.79 -9.80
CA ILE A 217 -9.42 -14.58 -10.79
C ILE A 217 -10.09 -14.34 -12.12
N TYR A 218 -9.76 -13.22 -12.75
CA TYR A 218 -10.28 -12.81 -14.04
C TYR A 218 -9.26 -13.05 -15.15
N ARG A 219 -9.76 -13.24 -16.37
CA ARG A 219 -9.02 -13.19 -17.62
C ARG A 219 -9.64 -12.12 -18.51
N PHE A 220 -8.81 -11.35 -19.19
CA PHE A 220 -9.21 -10.41 -20.23
C PHE A 220 -8.48 -10.71 -21.54
N THR A 221 -9.25 -10.81 -22.62
CA THR A 221 -8.72 -10.72 -24.00
C THR A 221 -9.55 -9.72 -24.79
N ARG A 222 -8.98 -9.17 -25.87
CA ARG A 222 -9.71 -8.23 -26.74
C ARG A 222 -10.91 -8.88 -27.42
N GLU A 223 -10.82 -10.18 -27.73
CA GLU A 223 -11.82 -10.93 -28.48
C GLU A 223 -13.02 -11.34 -27.63
N LYS A 224 -12.78 -11.73 -26.36
CA LYS A 224 -13.82 -12.24 -25.46
C LYS A 224 -14.28 -11.22 -24.41
N GLY A 225 -13.51 -10.17 -24.19
CA GLY A 225 -13.71 -9.28 -23.06
C GLY A 225 -13.26 -9.93 -21.75
N LEU A 226 -13.86 -9.49 -20.64
CA LEU A 226 -13.53 -9.92 -19.30
C LEU A 226 -14.36 -11.16 -18.89
N GLU A 227 -13.71 -12.17 -18.34
CA GLU A 227 -14.35 -13.39 -17.83
C GLU A 227 -13.74 -13.83 -16.48
N ILE A 228 -14.54 -14.50 -15.65
CA ILE A 228 -14.05 -15.15 -14.43
C ILE A 228 -13.50 -16.52 -14.82
N VAL A 229 -12.22 -16.77 -14.54
CA VAL A 229 -11.58 -18.09 -14.76
C VAL A 229 -11.51 -18.92 -13.49
N ARG A 230 -11.53 -18.30 -12.30
CA ARG A 230 -11.67 -19.01 -11.02
C ARG A 230 -12.50 -18.22 -10.01
N ASP A 231 -13.31 -18.95 -9.25
CA ASP A 231 -14.19 -18.47 -8.17
C ASP A 231 -14.14 -19.48 -6.99
N ASN A 232 -12.97 -20.05 -6.73
CA ASN A 232 -12.74 -20.95 -5.60
C ASN A 232 -12.46 -20.12 -4.35
N PRO A 233 -12.91 -20.55 -3.15
CA PRO A 233 -12.62 -19.87 -1.89
C PRO A 233 -11.19 -20.17 -1.38
N LEU A 234 -10.18 -19.90 -2.22
CA LEU A 234 -8.76 -20.15 -1.95
C LEU A 234 -7.97 -18.87 -1.59
N ASP A 235 -8.67 -17.75 -1.36
CA ASP A 235 -8.11 -16.44 -1.01
C ASP A 235 -6.89 -16.03 -1.86
N PRO A 236 -7.05 -15.89 -3.19
CA PRO A 236 -5.97 -15.43 -4.06
C PRO A 236 -5.54 -14.00 -3.68
N VAL A 237 -4.23 -13.75 -3.65
CA VAL A 237 -3.66 -12.42 -3.36
C VAL A 237 -2.87 -11.88 -4.54
N ASN A 238 -1.93 -12.67 -5.07
CA ASN A 238 -1.14 -12.31 -6.26
C ASN A 238 -1.00 -13.55 -7.14
N LEU A 239 -0.73 -13.35 -8.43
CA LEU A 239 -0.50 -14.42 -9.39
C LEU A 239 0.65 -14.11 -10.34
N ALA A 240 1.17 -15.16 -10.96
CA ALA A 240 2.10 -15.10 -12.08
C ALA A 240 1.82 -16.27 -13.04
N ILE A 241 2.22 -16.13 -14.30
CA ILE A 241 1.95 -17.12 -15.35
C ILE A 241 3.23 -17.85 -15.72
N ASP A 242 3.19 -19.17 -15.75
CA ASP A 242 4.32 -19.97 -16.23
C ASP A 242 4.34 -20.07 -17.77
N LYS A 243 5.43 -20.59 -18.34
CA LYS A 243 5.63 -20.65 -19.79
C LYS A 243 4.59 -21.52 -20.50
N SER A 244 3.98 -22.47 -19.80
CA SER A 244 2.91 -23.32 -20.31
C SER A 244 1.52 -22.69 -20.19
N GLY A 245 1.41 -21.48 -19.63
CA GLY A 245 0.15 -20.79 -19.42
C GLY A 245 -0.62 -21.25 -18.18
N ASN A 246 0.01 -22.00 -17.27
CA ASN A 246 -0.61 -22.27 -15.97
C ASN A 246 -0.55 -20.99 -15.13
N VAL A 247 -1.63 -20.72 -14.40
CA VAL A 247 -1.69 -19.64 -13.44
C VAL A 247 -1.15 -20.16 -12.12
N MET A 248 -0.09 -19.54 -11.58
CA MET A 248 0.43 -19.81 -10.25
C MET A 248 -0.01 -18.70 -9.31
N VAL A 249 -0.63 -19.06 -8.19
CA VAL A 249 -1.32 -18.13 -7.29
C VAL A 249 -0.78 -18.25 -5.88
N LEU A 250 -0.54 -17.10 -5.26
CA LEU A 250 -0.20 -16.96 -3.84
C LEU A 250 -1.46 -16.69 -3.02
N SER A 251 -1.58 -17.38 -1.89
CA SER A 251 -2.68 -17.28 -0.93
C SER A 251 -2.14 -17.18 0.50
N PRO A 252 -2.79 -16.42 1.41
CA PRO A 252 -2.40 -16.31 2.81
C PRO A 252 -2.88 -17.51 3.64
N GLN A 253 -3.43 -18.55 3.01
CA GLN A 253 -3.88 -19.73 3.74
C GLN A 253 -2.69 -20.54 4.30
N GLY A 254 -2.90 -21.14 5.47
CA GLY A 254 -1.94 -22.01 6.14
C GLY A 254 -1.10 -21.32 7.22
N PRO A 255 -0.09 -22.04 7.77
CA PRO A 255 0.81 -21.50 8.78
C PRO A 255 1.77 -20.46 8.20
N ASP A 256 2.24 -20.63 6.97
CA ASP A 256 3.04 -19.65 6.25
C ASP A 256 2.18 -19.00 5.14
N VAL A 257 2.39 -19.43 3.89
CA VAL A 257 1.57 -19.13 2.72
C VAL A 257 1.26 -20.41 1.97
N THR A 258 0.20 -20.38 1.16
CA THR A 258 -0.13 -21.46 0.23
C THR A 258 0.12 -20.97 -1.19
N VAL A 259 0.80 -21.78 -1.99
CA VAL A 259 0.92 -21.56 -3.43
C VAL A 259 0.24 -22.71 -4.16
N TYR A 260 -0.58 -22.38 -5.15
CA TYR A 260 -1.24 -23.37 -5.98
C TYR A 260 -1.22 -22.95 -7.45
N SER A 261 -1.50 -23.89 -8.33
CA SER A 261 -1.57 -23.64 -9.76
C SER A 261 -2.75 -24.36 -10.41
N PHE A 262 -3.25 -23.78 -11.49
CA PHE A 262 -4.29 -24.36 -12.31
C PHE A 262 -4.10 -23.98 -13.79
N LYS A 263 -4.71 -24.76 -14.68
CA LYS A 263 -4.88 -24.39 -16.08
C LYS A 263 -6.21 -23.66 -16.27
N PRO A 264 -6.23 -22.45 -16.87
CA PRO A 264 -7.44 -21.64 -16.98
C PRO A 264 -8.66 -22.39 -17.51
N ASP A 265 -8.50 -23.19 -18.57
CA ASP A 265 -9.61 -23.87 -19.24
C ASP A 265 -9.89 -25.29 -18.69
N GLU A 266 -9.22 -25.70 -17.61
CA GLU A 266 -9.55 -26.93 -16.89
C GLU A 266 -10.65 -26.72 -15.83
N PRO A 267 -11.42 -27.78 -15.47
CA PRO A 267 -12.42 -27.70 -14.42
C PRO A 267 -11.91 -27.10 -13.10
N VAL A 268 -12.81 -26.44 -12.38
CA VAL A 268 -12.50 -25.61 -11.20
C VAL A 268 -11.90 -26.40 -10.02
N GLU A 269 -12.15 -27.71 -9.96
CA GLU A 269 -11.59 -28.65 -8.98
C GLU A 269 -10.16 -29.10 -9.32
N LYS A 270 -9.68 -28.87 -10.54
CA LYS A 270 -8.31 -29.22 -10.93
C LYS A 270 -7.35 -28.11 -10.49
N VAL A 271 -6.88 -28.25 -9.25
CA VAL A 271 -5.89 -27.40 -8.63
C VAL A 271 -4.70 -28.25 -8.14
N THR A 272 -3.49 -27.78 -8.42
CA THR A 272 -2.24 -28.38 -7.94
C THR A 272 -1.64 -27.50 -6.86
N PHE A 273 -1.60 -27.98 -5.61
CA PHE A 273 -0.88 -27.29 -4.54
C PHE A 273 0.63 -27.50 -4.71
N ILE A 274 1.40 -26.42 -4.61
CA ILE A 274 2.84 -26.39 -4.83
C ILE A 274 3.53 -26.33 -3.46
N PRO A 275 4.21 -27.40 -3.02
CA PRO A 275 4.96 -27.36 -1.78
C PRO A 275 6.23 -26.50 -1.94
N PRO A 276 6.66 -25.78 -0.89
CA PRO A 276 7.94 -25.10 -0.94
C PRO A 276 9.09 -26.13 -0.91
N THR A 277 10.08 -25.96 -1.75
CA THR A 277 11.27 -26.82 -1.85
C THR A 277 12.54 -26.04 -1.50
N PRO A 278 13.66 -26.70 -1.12
CA PRO A 278 14.93 -25.99 -0.95
C PRO A 278 15.32 -25.24 -2.22
N ALA A 279 15.73 -23.97 -2.07
CA ALA A 279 16.13 -23.13 -3.19
C ALA A 279 17.41 -23.67 -3.85
N LYS A 280 17.45 -23.65 -5.18
CA LYS A 280 18.61 -24.10 -5.96
C LYS A 280 18.70 -23.34 -7.29
N ALA A 281 19.88 -23.38 -7.91
CA ALA A 281 20.06 -22.84 -9.26
C ALA A 281 19.12 -23.54 -10.25
N ARG A 282 18.45 -22.73 -11.09
CA ARG A 282 17.52 -23.20 -12.14
C ARG A 282 17.77 -22.42 -13.42
N ASP A 283 18.54 -23.04 -14.31
CA ASP A 283 18.90 -22.42 -15.57
C ASP A 283 17.65 -22.13 -16.42
N GLY A 284 17.50 -20.87 -16.83
CA GLY A 284 16.43 -20.42 -17.72
C GLY A 284 15.06 -20.23 -17.06
N ALA A 285 14.91 -20.49 -15.76
CA ALA A 285 13.68 -20.21 -15.04
C ALA A 285 13.52 -18.69 -14.81
N THR A 286 12.27 -18.24 -14.88
CA THR A 286 11.87 -16.87 -14.56
C THR A 286 11.57 -16.76 -13.08
N VAL A 287 12.03 -15.70 -12.42
CA VAL A 287 11.79 -15.44 -10.99
C VAL A 287 10.70 -14.40 -10.85
N ALA A 288 9.64 -14.71 -10.10
CA ALA A 288 8.62 -13.76 -9.68
C ALA A 288 9.04 -13.09 -8.36
N LEU A 289 9.14 -11.77 -8.36
CA LEU A 289 9.52 -10.95 -7.21
C LEU A 289 8.38 -9.97 -6.88
N PRO A 290 8.18 -9.60 -5.60
CA PRO A 290 7.22 -8.56 -5.24
C PRO A 290 7.56 -7.24 -5.92
N GLY A 291 6.64 -6.65 -6.69
CA GLY A 291 6.89 -5.43 -7.47
C GLY A 291 7.10 -4.18 -6.61
N ASN A 292 6.48 -4.16 -5.43
CA ASN A 292 6.61 -3.12 -4.41
C ASN A 292 6.86 -3.77 -3.05
N ILE A 293 7.66 -3.14 -2.21
CA ILE A 293 8.13 -3.70 -0.93
C ILE A 293 8.17 -2.60 0.11
N TRP A 294 7.74 -2.91 1.33
CA TRP A 294 7.84 -2.03 2.49
C TRP A 294 9.05 -2.45 3.31
N LYS A 295 10.22 -1.85 3.05
CA LYS A 295 11.46 -2.26 3.71
C LYS A 295 11.94 -1.25 4.73
N ASN A 296 11.28 -1.28 5.88
CA ASN A 296 11.72 -0.69 7.15
C ASN A 296 11.73 -1.77 8.24
N ASP A 297 12.20 -2.97 7.90
CA ASP A 297 12.10 -4.12 8.80
C ASP A 297 12.78 -3.86 10.13
N ALA A 298 13.73 -2.93 10.24
CA ALA A 298 14.42 -2.68 11.49
C ALA A 298 13.72 -1.71 12.46
N GLU A 299 12.47 -1.29 12.22
CA GLU A 299 11.75 -0.30 13.05
C GLU A 299 11.73 -0.63 14.57
N PHE A 300 11.90 -1.90 14.93
CA PHE A 300 11.98 -2.37 16.31
C PHE A 300 13.28 -3.09 16.70
N GLN A 301 14.31 -3.00 15.87
CA GLN A 301 15.65 -3.43 16.22
C GLN A 301 16.51 -2.24 16.63
N ASP A 302 17.45 -2.45 17.55
CA ASP A 302 18.52 -1.48 17.73
C ASP A 302 19.40 -1.49 16.48
N GLN A 303 19.47 -0.35 15.81
CA GLN A 303 20.20 -0.15 14.57
C GLN A 303 21.33 0.87 14.73
N LEU A 304 21.57 1.38 15.94
CA LEU A 304 22.62 2.36 16.16
C LEU A 304 23.98 1.70 15.99
N ASN A 305 24.73 2.10 14.97
CA ASN A 305 26.13 1.71 14.87
C ASN A 305 26.95 2.50 15.90
N HIS A 306 27.43 1.85 16.97
CA HIS A 306 28.15 2.52 18.07
C HIS A 306 29.54 3.08 17.71
N GLU A 307 30.10 2.73 16.56
CA GLU A 307 31.38 3.30 16.09
C GLU A 307 31.17 4.62 15.35
N THR A 308 30.12 4.69 14.54
CA THR A 308 29.81 5.85 13.68
C THR A 308 28.68 6.73 14.22
N TYR A 309 27.95 6.26 15.23
CA TYR A 309 26.73 6.86 15.80
C TYR A 309 25.67 7.21 14.74
N ARG A 310 25.53 6.33 13.74
CA ARG A 310 24.52 6.46 12.67
C ARG A 310 23.51 5.32 12.74
N PHE A 311 22.27 5.64 12.39
CA PHE A 311 21.29 4.65 11.96
C PHE A 311 21.48 4.35 10.46
N PRO A 312 21.25 3.11 10.00
CA PRO A 312 21.17 2.82 8.58
C PRO A 312 19.96 3.55 7.98
N THR A 313 20.17 4.11 6.79
CA THR A 313 19.09 4.71 6.01
C THR A 313 18.11 3.63 5.52
N LEU A 314 16.87 4.01 5.19
CA LEU A 314 15.89 3.10 4.58
C LEU A 314 16.44 2.45 3.30
N THR A 315 17.18 3.20 2.48
CA THR A 315 17.84 2.66 1.29
C THR A 315 18.87 1.58 1.64
N GLU A 316 19.72 1.79 2.65
CA GLU A 316 20.69 0.77 3.08
C GLU A 316 19.99 -0.50 3.59
N GLN A 317 18.91 -0.35 4.35
CA GLN A 317 18.09 -1.46 4.81
C GLN A 317 17.44 -2.21 3.63
N PHE A 318 16.90 -1.48 2.66
CA PHE A 318 16.30 -2.06 1.46
C PHE A 318 17.30 -2.86 0.63
N VAL A 319 18.47 -2.27 0.35
CA VAL A 319 19.55 -2.94 -0.39
C VAL A 319 20.01 -4.21 0.32
N ALA A 320 20.21 -4.17 1.64
CA ALA A 320 20.61 -5.32 2.42
C ALA A 320 19.53 -6.43 2.46
N GLY A 321 18.26 -6.04 2.68
CA GLY A 321 17.13 -6.96 2.71
C GLY A 321 16.94 -7.69 1.38
N MET A 322 17.05 -6.96 0.27
CA MET A 322 16.92 -7.54 -1.07
C MET A 322 18.10 -8.43 -1.46
N ALA A 323 19.29 -8.17 -0.94
CA ALA A 323 20.46 -9.03 -1.14
C ALA A 323 20.40 -10.35 -0.34
N THR A 324 19.40 -10.55 0.53
CA THR A 324 19.29 -11.75 1.37
C THR A 324 18.68 -12.92 0.58
N PRO A 325 19.38 -14.06 0.41
CA PRO A 325 18.87 -15.20 -0.34
C PRO A 325 17.75 -15.92 0.41
N LYS A 326 16.77 -16.40 -0.34
CA LYS A 326 15.65 -17.18 0.21
C LYS A 326 16.03 -18.67 0.25
N ALA A 327 15.80 -19.32 1.39
CA ALA A 327 16.20 -20.72 1.59
C ALA A 327 15.27 -21.72 0.88
N ARG A 328 14.04 -21.30 0.56
CA ARG A 328 13.02 -22.12 -0.10
C ARG A 328 12.39 -21.37 -1.27
N GLU A 329 11.74 -22.13 -2.13
CA GLU A 329 11.10 -21.65 -3.35
C GLU A 329 9.86 -22.50 -3.71
N TYR A 330 8.89 -21.87 -4.35
CA TYR A 330 7.78 -22.53 -5.03
C TYR A 330 8.06 -22.54 -6.52
N VAL A 331 7.79 -23.67 -7.18
CA VAL A 331 8.15 -23.88 -8.58
C VAL A 331 6.92 -24.31 -9.35
N SER A 332 6.67 -23.66 -10.47
CA SER A 332 5.54 -23.99 -11.33
C SER A 332 5.59 -25.45 -11.79
N PRO A 333 4.44 -26.06 -12.13
CA PRO A 333 4.39 -27.44 -12.59
C PRO A 333 5.30 -27.73 -13.79
N ASP A 334 5.50 -26.74 -14.68
CA ASP A 334 6.38 -26.86 -15.85
C ASP A 334 7.84 -26.50 -15.57
N GLY A 335 8.18 -26.09 -14.34
CA GLY A 335 9.52 -25.74 -13.91
C GLY A 335 10.06 -24.40 -14.42
N SER A 336 9.27 -23.64 -15.20
CA SER A 336 9.72 -22.42 -15.87
C SER A 336 9.60 -21.15 -15.03
N LEU A 337 8.81 -21.18 -13.96
CA LEU A 337 8.56 -20.06 -13.07
C LEU A 337 8.89 -20.44 -11.62
N VAL A 338 9.58 -19.55 -10.92
CA VAL A 338 9.99 -19.69 -9.54
C VAL A 338 9.47 -18.50 -8.75
N LEU A 339 8.79 -18.76 -7.63
CA LEU A 339 8.47 -17.77 -6.61
C LEU A 339 9.34 -18.04 -5.38
N PRO A 340 10.33 -17.20 -5.07
CA PRO A 340 11.11 -17.33 -3.83
C PRO A 340 10.17 -17.30 -2.62
N ALA A 341 10.42 -18.16 -1.64
CA ALA A 341 9.62 -18.19 -0.42
C ALA A 341 10.09 -17.10 0.53
N PHE A 342 9.53 -15.90 0.38
CA PHE A 342 9.67 -14.82 1.35
C PHE A 342 9.06 -15.23 2.69
N ARG A 343 9.65 -14.77 3.80
CA ARG A 343 9.18 -15.12 5.14
C ARG A 343 7.76 -14.62 5.34
N ALA A 344 6.89 -15.49 5.84
CA ALA A 344 5.55 -15.13 6.27
C ALA A 344 5.56 -14.79 7.77
N PHE A 345 4.83 -13.75 8.14
CA PHE A 345 4.62 -13.30 9.51
C PHE A 345 3.14 -13.44 9.86
N ARG A 346 2.86 -13.80 11.12
CA ARG A 346 1.50 -14.08 11.60
C ARG A 346 1.08 -13.13 12.70
N GLN A 347 -0.15 -12.61 12.61
CA GLN A 347 -0.81 -11.93 13.72
C GLN A 347 -2.29 -12.35 13.77
N GLY A 348 -2.64 -13.26 14.69
CA GLY A 348 -3.98 -13.88 14.69
C GLY A 348 -4.22 -14.63 13.39
N ASP A 349 -5.30 -14.30 12.67
CA ASP A 349 -5.64 -14.89 11.37
C ASP A 349 -4.97 -14.19 10.17
N TRP A 350 -4.25 -13.08 10.41
CA TRP A 350 -3.62 -12.30 9.35
C TRP A 350 -2.22 -12.80 9.02
N ARG A 351 -1.87 -12.77 7.74
CA ARG A 351 -0.54 -13.12 7.22
C ARG A 351 0.04 -11.94 6.46
N PHE A 352 1.35 -11.74 6.63
CA PHE A 352 2.10 -10.68 5.99
C PHE A 352 3.43 -11.23 5.44
N SER A 353 3.82 -10.76 4.27
CA SER A 353 5.11 -11.08 3.63
C SER A 353 5.33 -10.13 2.48
N ASP A 354 6.58 -9.90 2.08
CA ASP A 354 6.89 -9.01 0.95
C ASP A 354 6.05 -9.38 -0.30
N THR A 355 5.80 -10.68 -0.53
CA THR A 355 5.00 -11.18 -1.65
C THR A 355 3.48 -11.08 -1.49
N MET A 356 2.95 -10.99 -0.28
CA MET A 356 1.52 -10.79 -0.02
C MET A 356 1.16 -9.31 0.05
N ASP A 357 2.05 -8.51 0.64
CA ASP A 357 1.87 -7.07 0.84
C ASP A 357 2.03 -6.33 -0.51
N ALA A 358 2.77 -6.92 -1.46
CA ALA A 358 2.85 -6.42 -2.83
C ALA A 358 1.50 -6.44 -3.57
N LEU A 359 1.32 -5.50 -4.51
CA LEU A 359 0.14 -5.43 -5.38
C LEU A 359 0.31 -6.18 -6.71
N GLY A 360 1.50 -6.73 -6.95
CA GLY A 360 1.75 -7.65 -8.04
C GLY A 360 3.17 -8.20 -8.01
N PHE A 361 3.44 -9.11 -8.94
CA PHE A 361 4.79 -9.61 -9.16
C PHE A 361 5.39 -9.00 -10.43
N VAL A 362 6.65 -8.65 -10.34
CA VAL A 362 7.51 -8.43 -11.51
C VAL A 362 8.30 -9.71 -11.77
N THR A 363 8.65 -9.94 -13.03
CA THR A 363 9.34 -11.15 -13.45
C THR A 363 10.61 -10.84 -14.22
N ALA A 364 11.66 -11.58 -13.91
CA ALA A 364 12.96 -11.50 -14.60
C ALA A 364 13.73 -12.81 -14.39
N LYS A 365 14.63 -13.16 -15.31
CA LYS A 365 15.54 -14.29 -15.12
C LYS A 365 16.72 -13.88 -14.26
N GLN A 366 17.38 -14.87 -13.67
CA GLN A 366 18.67 -14.64 -13.04
C GLN A 366 19.67 -14.02 -14.05
N GLY A 367 20.34 -12.96 -13.63
CA GLY A 367 21.26 -12.18 -14.47
C GLY A 367 20.59 -11.04 -15.25
N GLU A 368 19.26 -10.95 -15.26
CA GLU A 368 18.53 -9.81 -15.83
C GLU A 368 18.30 -8.72 -14.79
N ARG A 369 18.02 -7.50 -15.26
CA ARG A 369 17.63 -6.38 -14.40
C ARG A 369 16.12 -6.36 -14.18
N VAL A 370 15.72 -5.88 -13.01
CA VAL A 370 14.33 -5.73 -12.61
C VAL A 370 14.12 -4.35 -11.98
N PHE A 371 12.91 -3.81 -12.11
CA PHE A 371 12.49 -2.61 -11.40
C PHE A 371 11.54 -2.98 -10.25
N LEU A 372 11.74 -2.33 -9.12
CA LEU A 372 11.00 -2.55 -7.87
C LEU A 372 10.81 -1.22 -7.16
N SER A 373 9.73 -1.03 -6.42
CA SER A 373 9.58 0.13 -5.55
C SER A 373 9.81 -0.22 -4.08
N ASN A 374 10.50 0.68 -3.36
CA ASN A 374 10.54 0.67 -1.90
C ASN A 374 9.54 1.72 -1.40
N GLU A 375 8.41 1.25 -0.92
CA GLU A 375 7.29 2.10 -0.50
C GLU A 375 7.59 2.85 0.80
N SER A 376 8.53 2.36 1.62
CA SER A 376 8.97 3.05 2.83
C SER A 376 9.61 4.43 2.57
N GLU A 377 10.08 4.68 1.35
CA GLU A 377 10.62 5.99 0.95
C GLU A 377 10.04 6.52 -0.36
N ASP A 378 9.00 5.87 -0.89
CA ASP A 378 8.33 6.17 -2.16
C ASP A 378 9.30 6.38 -3.33
N ARG A 379 10.13 5.36 -3.62
CA ARG A 379 11.09 5.39 -4.74
C ARG A 379 11.13 4.09 -5.54
N THR A 380 11.33 4.23 -6.85
CA THR A 380 11.62 3.10 -7.73
C THR A 380 13.13 2.87 -7.88
N TYR A 381 13.52 1.60 -7.82
CA TYR A 381 14.88 1.11 -7.97
C TYR A 381 15.00 0.20 -9.19
N GLU A 382 16.21 0.12 -9.73
CA GLU A 382 16.64 -0.90 -10.68
C GLU A 382 17.70 -1.78 -10.02
N GLY A 383 17.61 -3.10 -10.16
CA GLY A 383 18.59 -4.04 -9.59
C GLY A 383 18.78 -5.30 -10.43
N LEU A 384 19.84 -6.04 -10.15
CA LEU A 384 20.22 -7.30 -10.80
C LEU A 384 19.66 -8.50 -10.04
N VAL A 385 18.86 -9.33 -10.72
CA VAL A 385 18.35 -10.58 -10.15
C VAL A 385 19.47 -11.60 -9.99
N GLY A 386 19.74 -11.97 -8.75
CA GLY A 386 20.73 -12.97 -8.37
C GLY A 386 20.11 -14.33 -8.05
N PRO A 387 20.92 -15.29 -7.57
CA PRO A 387 20.43 -16.60 -7.17
C PRO A 387 19.44 -16.48 -6.00
N ASN A 388 18.55 -17.47 -5.88
CA ASN A 388 17.64 -17.64 -4.73
C ASN A 388 16.80 -16.40 -4.39
N GLY A 389 16.37 -15.65 -5.41
CA GLY A 389 15.51 -14.47 -5.25
C GLY A 389 16.20 -13.25 -4.62
N THR A 390 17.54 -13.19 -4.69
CA THR A 390 18.28 -11.98 -4.32
C THR A 390 18.15 -10.92 -5.42
N VAL A 391 18.17 -9.65 -5.02
CA VAL A 391 18.33 -8.52 -5.93
C VAL A 391 19.49 -7.67 -5.41
N THR A 392 20.49 -7.51 -6.26
CA THR A 392 21.76 -6.83 -5.95
C THR A 392 21.97 -5.66 -6.90
N ASP A 393 23.02 -4.85 -6.70
CA ASP A 393 23.26 -3.64 -7.48
C ASP A 393 22.02 -2.71 -7.58
N LEU A 394 21.22 -2.67 -6.51
CA LEU A 394 20.03 -1.84 -6.42
C LEU A 394 20.44 -0.36 -6.40
N LYS A 395 19.90 0.40 -7.35
CA LYS A 395 20.14 1.83 -7.50
C LYS A 395 18.81 2.56 -7.68
N VAL A 396 18.71 3.74 -7.09
CA VAL A 396 17.53 4.60 -7.31
C VAL A 396 17.45 4.91 -8.80
N PHE A 397 16.33 4.54 -9.41
CA PHE A 397 16.03 4.83 -10.81
C PHE A 397 15.18 6.11 -10.92
N ALA A 398 14.20 6.26 -10.03
CA ALA A 398 13.33 7.43 -9.97
C ALA A 398 13.04 7.83 -8.51
N THR A 399 12.91 9.12 -8.25
CA THR A 399 12.52 9.69 -6.95
C THR A 399 11.01 9.73 -6.76
N ARG A 400 10.32 8.76 -7.36
CA ARG A 400 8.89 8.52 -7.24
C ARG A 400 8.71 7.02 -7.26
N GLY A 401 8.02 6.49 -6.29
CA GLY A 401 7.62 5.09 -6.21
C GLY A 401 6.16 4.98 -6.62
N GLY A 402 5.57 3.88 -6.18
CA GLY A 402 4.19 3.59 -6.46
C GLY A 402 3.92 2.12 -6.23
N GLU A 403 2.65 1.86 -6.10
CA GLU A 403 2.09 0.59 -5.67
C GLU A 403 2.44 -0.60 -6.58
N SER A 404 2.97 -0.39 -7.79
CA SER A 404 3.52 -1.44 -8.64
C SER A 404 4.48 -0.88 -9.70
N VAL A 405 5.14 -1.76 -10.46
CA VAL A 405 5.97 -1.37 -11.61
C VAL A 405 5.69 -2.30 -12.79
N ALA A 406 5.56 -1.72 -13.99
CA ALA A 406 5.48 -2.46 -15.24
C ALA A 406 6.46 -1.88 -16.27
N VAL A 407 7.06 -2.73 -17.11
CA VAL A 407 7.97 -2.32 -18.18
C VAL A 407 7.41 -2.77 -19.52
N GLY A 408 7.23 -1.81 -20.43
CA GLY A 408 6.79 -2.07 -21.78
C GLY A 408 7.91 -2.69 -22.65
N PRO A 409 7.57 -3.31 -23.79
CA PRO A 409 8.57 -3.84 -24.74
C PRO A 409 9.52 -2.77 -25.32
N ASP A 410 9.14 -1.50 -25.27
CA ASP A 410 9.97 -0.35 -25.67
C ASP A 410 10.90 0.15 -24.55
N GLY A 411 10.90 -0.54 -23.39
CA GLY A 411 11.69 -0.19 -22.22
C GLY A 411 11.10 0.94 -21.38
N LYS A 412 9.91 1.47 -21.73
CA LYS A 412 9.24 2.46 -20.86
C LYS A 412 8.75 1.79 -19.59
N MET A 413 9.06 2.43 -18.47
CA MET A 413 8.61 2.00 -17.14
C MET A 413 7.38 2.82 -16.73
N PHE A 414 6.41 2.13 -16.12
CA PHE A 414 5.20 2.68 -15.55
C PHE A 414 5.20 2.33 -14.06
N VAL A 415 4.96 3.33 -13.23
CA VAL A 415 4.83 3.23 -11.77
C VAL A 415 3.53 3.87 -11.35
#